data_AF-A0A3D4W8L9-F1
#
_entry.id   AF-A0A3D4W8L9-F1
#
_cell.length_a   1.000
_cell.length_b   1.000
_cell.length_c   1.000
_cell.angle_alpha   90.00
_cell.angle_beta   90.00
_cell.angle_gamma   90.00
#
_symmetry.space_group_name_H-M   'P 1'
#
loop_
_entity.id
_entity.type
_entity.pdbx_description
1 polymer ?
#
loop_
_entity_poly.entity_id
_entity_poly.type
_entity_poly.pdbx_seq_one_letter_code
_entity_poly.pdbx_strand_id
1 'polypeptide(L)'
;REDFDQEALNELAASIKEQGIIQPITVRKMGYDKYQLISGERRLKASKLAGMDEIPCYIRIANDQQMLEMALVENIQRESLNALEIAISYQRLIEECEL
;
A
#
# COMPACT_ATOMS: atom_id res chain seq x y z
N ARG A 1 1.27 -19.95 9.84
CA ARG A 1 0.49 -18.74 9.43
C ARG A 1 0.97 -18.19 8.09
N GLU A 2 2.23 -18.41 7.70
CA GLU A 2 2.74 -18.04 6.36
C GLU A 2 2.04 -18.81 5.22
N ASP A 3 1.71 -20.10 5.41
CA ASP A 3 1.02 -20.90 4.37
C ASP A 3 -0.35 -20.32 3.99
N PHE A 4 -1.13 -19.87 4.98
CA PHE A 4 -2.45 -19.26 4.75
C PHE A 4 -2.33 -17.96 3.95
N ASP A 5 -1.27 -17.19 4.20
CA ASP A 5 -1.06 -15.92 3.51
C ASP A 5 -0.62 -16.13 2.05
N GLN A 6 0.12 -17.21 1.79
CA GLN A 6 0.52 -17.62 0.46
C GLN A 6 -0.65 -18.16 -0.37
N GLU A 7 -1.53 -18.96 0.24
CA GLU A 7 -2.73 -19.50 -0.42
C GLU A 7 -3.67 -18.36 -0.85
N ALA A 8 -3.98 -17.44 0.07
CA ALA A 8 -4.79 -16.26 -0.22
C ALA A 8 -4.16 -15.34 -1.29
N LEU A 9 -2.83 -15.27 -1.36
CA LEU A 9 -2.13 -14.52 -2.40
C LEU A 9 -2.25 -15.19 -3.78
N ASN A 10 -2.18 -16.53 -3.82
CA ASN A 10 -2.34 -17.31 -5.05
C ASN A 10 -3.78 -17.24 -5.58
N GLU A 11 -4.78 -17.29 -4.71
CA GLU A 11 -6.19 -17.08 -5.08
C GLU A 11 -6.41 -15.68 -5.67
N LEU A 12 -5.82 -14.65 -5.05
CA LEU A 12 -5.89 -13.28 -5.58
C LEU A 12 -5.19 -13.18 -6.95
N ALA A 13 -4.06 -13.86 -7.15
CA ALA A 13 -3.38 -13.90 -8.44
C ALA A 13 -4.22 -14.58 -9.52
N ALA A 14 -4.90 -15.68 -9.19
CA ALA A 14 -5.82 -16.35 -10.10
C ALA A 14 -6.99 -15.45 -10.48
N SER A 15 -7.60 -14.76 -9.52
CA SER A 15 -8.68 -13.79 -9.75
C SER A 15 -8.21 -12.63 -10.64
N ILE A 16 -7.03 -12.06 -10.38
CA ILE A 16 -6.46 -10.97 -11.20
C ILE A 16 -6.20 -11.45 -12.64
N LYS A 17 -5.78 -12.72 -12.82
CA LYS A 17 -5.55 -13.27 -14.16
C LYS A 17 -6.84 -13.41 -14.97
N GLU A 18 -7.95 -13.73 -14.31
CA GLU A 18 -9.25 -13.95 -14.96
C GLU A 18 -10.04 -12.65 -15.19
N GLN A 19 -10.05 -11.75 -14.19
CA GLN A 19 -10.89 -10.55 -14.18
C GLN A 19 -10.12 -9.24 -14.29
N GLY A 20 -8.79 -9.28 -14.23
CA GLY A 20 -7.95 -8.10 -14.10
C GLY A 20 -8.01 -7.49 -12.69
N ILE A 21 -7.39 -6.33 -12.52
CA ILE A 21 -7.44 -5.59 -11.26
C ILE A 21 -8.65 -4.67 -11.26
N ILE A 22 -9.64 -5.01 -10.44
CA ILE A 22 -10.86 -4.20 -10.26
C ILE A 22 -10.54 -2.91 -9.49
N GLN A 23 -9.76 -3.02 -8.41
CA GLN A 23 -9.39 -1.87 -7.58
C GLN A 23 -7.92 -1.47 -7.85
N PRO A 24 -7.66 -0.29 -8.43
CA PRO A 24 -6.30 0.16 -8.75
C PRO A 24 -5.41 0.29 -7.50
N ILE A 25 -4.10 0.04 -7.67
CA ILE A 25 -3.11 0.36 -6.62
C ILE A 25 -2.92 1.88 -6.54
N THR A 26 -2.37 2.38 -5.42
CA THR A 26 -2.04 3.81 -5.30
C THR A 26 -0.53 3.97 -5.31
N VAL A 27 -0.03 4.86 -6.15
CA VAL A 27 1.40 5.14 -6.30
C VAL A 27 1.69 6.65 -6.23
N ARG A 28 2.90 6.98 -5.80
CA ARG A 28 3.45 8.32 -5.84
C ARG A 28 4.47 8.43 -6.98
N LYS A 29 4.44 9.53 -7.73
CA LYS A 29 5.47 9.82 -8.73
C LYS A 29 6.74 10.36 -8.05
N MET A 30 7.88 9.72 -8.30
CA MET A 30 9.19 10.08 -7.73
C MET A 30 10.15 10.72 -8.74
N GLY A 31 9.80 10.73 -10.03
CA GLY A 31 10.63 11.23 -11.10
C GLY A 31 10.18 10.73 -12.47
N TYR A 32 11.07 10.77 -13.46
CA TYR A 32 10.83 10.17 -14.77
C TYR A 32 10.74 8.64 -14.63
N ASP A 33 9.59 8.06 -14.99
CA ASP A 33 9.27 6.63 -14.93
C ASP A 33 9.55 5.92 -13.59
N LYS A 34 9.59 6.67 -12.49
CA LYS A 34 9.76 6.13 -11.14
C LYS A 34 8.53 6.37 -10.30
N TYR A 35 8.01 5.28 -9.74
CA TYR A 35 6.84 5.27 -8.89
C TYR A 35 7.13 4.53 -7.59
N GLN A 36 6.60 5.06 -6.49
CA GLN A 36 6.63 4.41 -5.18
C GLN A 36 5.22 3.92 -4.85
N LEU A 37 5.10 2.67 -4.39
CA LEU A 37 3.83 2.14 -3.94
C LEU A 37 3.42 2.81 -2.62
N ILE A 38 2.18 3.30 -2.56
CA ILE A 38 1.55 3.83 -1.36
C ILE A 38 0.66 2.77 -0.72
N SER A 39 -0.20 2.13 -1.53
CA SER A 39 -1.15 1.13 -1.04
C SER A 39 -1.49 0.11 -2.12
N GLY A 40 -1.80 -1.11 -1.68
CA GLY A 40 -2.13 -2.24 -2.55
C GLY A 40 -1.01 -3.26 -2.71
N GLU A 41 -0.15 -3.45 -1.69
CA GLU A 41 1.01 -4.36 -1.76
C GLU A 41 0.62 -5.79 -2.16
N ARG A 42 -0.45 -6.34 -1.56
CA ARG A 42 -0.95 -7.68 -1.92
C ARG A 42 -1.36 -7.77 -3.39
N ARG A 43 -2.05 -6.74 -3.90
CA ARG A 43 -2.44 -6.65 -5.32
C ARG A 43 -1.22 -6.56 -6.23
N LEU A 44 -0.20 -5.77 -5.86
CA LEU A 44 1.04 -5.70 -6.62
C LEU A 44 1.75 -7.07 -6.67
N LYS A 45 1.88 -7.75 -5.53
CA LYS A 45 2.48 -9.10 -5.46
C LYS A 45 1.68 -10.12 -6.29
N ALA A 46 0.37 -10.17 -6.12
CA ALA A 46 -0.51 -11.06 -6.85
C ALA A 46 -0.49 -10.79 -8.37
N SER A 47 -0.38 -9.52 -8.78
CA SER A 47 -0.28 -9.15 -10.21
C SER A 47 1.02 -9.65 -10.85
N LYS A 48 2.14 -9.60 -10.11
CA LYS A 48 3.41 -10.20 -10.56
C LYS A 48 3.29 -11.71 -10.73
N LEU A 49 2.64 -12.39 -9.78
CA LEU A 49 2.37 -13.83 -9.86
C LEU A 49 1.43 -14.18 -11.03
N ALA A 50 0.47 -13.30 -11.32
CA ALA A 50 -0.45 -13.44 -12.46
C ALA A 50 0.22 -13.18 -13.82
N GLY A 51 1.45 -12.64 -13.85
CA GLY A 51 2.18 -12.32 -15.08
C GLY A 51 1.71 -11.03 -15.77
N MET A 52 1.20 -10.07 -15.01
CA MET A 52 0.77 -8.77 -15.53
C MET A 52 1.98 -7.85 -15.75
N ASP A 53 2.19 -7.39 -16.99
CA ASP A 53 3.23 -6.40 -17.32
C ASP A 53 2.84 -4.98 -16.88
N GLU A 54 1.55 -4.66 -16.96
CA GLU A 54 0.99 -3.36 -16.60
C GLU A 54 -0.26 -3.53 -15.76
N ILE A 55 -0.47 -2.61 -14.81
CA ILE A 55 -1.59 -2.65 -13.88
C ILE A 55 -2.17 -1.26 -13.64
N PRO A 56 -3.49 -1.14 -13.45
CA PRO A 56 -4.12 0.15 -13.18
C PRO A 56 -3.64 0.71 -11.84
N CYS A 57 -3.30 2.00 -11.83
CA CYS A 57 -2.92 2.71 -10.63
C CYS A 57 -3.48 4.14 -10.59
N TYR A 58 -3.71 4.63 -9.38
CA TYR A 58 -3.90 6.05 -9.11
C TYR A 58 -2.55 6.69 -8.81
N ILE A 59 -2.19 7.73 -9.56
CA ILE A 59 -1.00 8.54 -9.28
C ILE A 59 -1.43 9.69 -8.37
N ARG A 60 -0.91 9.72 -7.14
CA ARG A 60 -1.06 10.86 -6.24
C ARG A 60 0.11 11.83 -6.42
N ILE A 61 -0.23 13.08 -6.71
CA ILE A 61 0.67 14.23 -6.60
C ILE A 61 0.43 14.78 -5.20
N ALA A 62 1.00 14.12 -4.20
CA ALA A 62 1.04 14.66 -2.86
C ALA A 62 2.50 15.05 -2.59
N ASN A 63 2.66 16.29 -2.10
CA ASN A 63 3.87 16.77 -1.46
C ASN A 63 4.25 15.78 -0.33
N ASP A 64 5.56 15.60 -0.10
CA ASP A 64 6.10 14.60 0.83
C ASP A 64 5.36 14.56 2.18
N GLN A 65 5.00 15.74 2.70
CA GLN A 65 4.24 15.94 3.93
C GLN A 65 2.87 15.24 3.94
N GLN A 66 2.03 15.47 2.93
CA GLN A 66 0.66 14.90 2.89
C GLN A 66 0.69 13.39 2.71
N MET A 67 1.70 12.89 2.00
CA MET A 67 1.92 11.45 1.84
C MET A 67 2.29 10.78 3.16
N LEU A 68 3.17 11.43 3.91
CA LEU A 68 3.63 10.96 5.20
C LEU A 68 2.49 10.94 6.22
N GLU A 69 1.71 12.02 6.26
CA GLU A 69 0.52 12.13 7.09
C GLU A 69 -0.48 11.00 6.79
N MET A 70 -0.80 10.77 5.51
CA MET A 70 -1.70 9.68 5.10
C MET A 70 -1.17 8.29 5.48
N ALA A 71 0.12 8.02 5.31
CA ALA A 71 0.72 6.73 5.64
C ALA A 71 0.72 6.47 7.16
N LEU A 72 0.95 7.51 7.96
CA LEU A 72 0.91 7.43 9.41
C LEU A 72 -0.53 7.23 9.91
N VAL A 73 -1.50 7.95 9.35
CA VAL A 73 -2.93 7.79 9.69
C VAL A 73 -3.44 6.40 9.32
N GLU A 74 -3.10 5.87 8.14
CA GLU A 74 -3.49 4.52 7.72
C GLU A 74 -2.90 3.44 8.63
N ASN A 75 -1.64 3.59 9.05
CA ASN A 75 -1.04 2.70 10.04
C ASN A 75 -1.80 2.75 11.37
N ILE A 76 -2.11 3.95 11.90
CA ILE A 76 -2.84 4.13 13.18
C ILE A 76 -4.24 3.50 13.12
N GLN A 77 -4.92 3.57 11.98
CA GLN A 77 -6.27 3.02 11.79
C GLN A 77 -6.30 1.47 11.70
N ARG A 78 -5.15 0.81 11.74
CA ARG A 78 -5.08 -0.66 11.67
C ARG A 78 -5.57 -1.26 12.99
N GLU A 79 -6.59 -2.11 12.92
CA GLU A 79 -7.32 -2.67 14.08
C GLU A 79 -6.45 -3.51 15.05
N SER A 80 -5.19 -3.78 14.71
CA SER A 80 -4.29 -4.68 15.44
C SER A 80 -3.14 -3.98 16.16
N LEU A 81 -3.15 -2.65 16.31
CA LEU A 81 -2.07 -1.95 17.01
C LEU A 81 -2.24 -1.97 18.53
N ASN A 82 -1.15 -2.19 19.25
CA ASN A 82 -1.12 -2.01 20.70
C ASN A 82 -0.89 -0.53 21.08
N ALA A 83 -1.17 -0.18 22.34
CA ALA A 83 -1.11 1.21 22.81
C ALA A 83 0.27 1.88 22.61
N LEU A 84 1.37 1.11 22.64
CA LEU A 84 2.71 1.62 22.42
C LEU A 84 2.96 1.94 20.93
N GLU A 85 2.51 1.08 20.02
CA GLU A 85 2.65 1.29 18.58
C GLU A 85 1.82 2.50 18.09
N ILE A 86 0.63 2.70 18.68
CA ILE A 86 -0.20 3.88 18.44
C ILE A 86 0.54 5.14 18.91
N ALA A 87 1.11 5.13 20.12
CA ALA A 87 1.85 6.28 20.65
C ALA A 87 3.07 6.65 19.79
N ILE A 88 3.86 5.65 19.33
CA ILE A 88 5.00 5.88 18.43
C ILE A 88 4.53 6.46 17.10
N SER A 89 3.42 5.95 16.55
CA SER A 89 2.87 6.45 15.28
C SER A 89 2.38 7.90 15.39
N TYR A 90 1.75 8.27 16.51
CA TYR A 90 1.38 9.65 16.80
C TYR A 90 2.59 10.56 16.99
N GLN A 91 3.63 10.10 17.69
CA GLN A 91 4.84 10.88 17.88
C GLN A 91 5.52 11.19 16.54
N ARG A 92 5.61 10.19 15.65
CA ARG A 92 6.12 10.40 14.28
C ARG A 92 5.26 11.36 13.48
N LEU A 93 3.94 11.35 13.67
CA LEU A 93 3.04 12.31 13.02
C LEU A 93 3.34 13.74 13.48
N ILE A 94 3.53 13.97 14.78
CA ILE A 94 3.86 15.29 15.34
C ILE A 94 5.23 15.77 14.83
N GLU A 95 6.26 14.91 14.94
CA GLU A 95 7.63 15.26 14.60
C GLU A 95 7.86 15.44 13.10
N GLU A 96 7.28 14.58 12.28
CA GLU A 96 7.52 14.59 10.83
C GLU A 96 6.51 15.47 10.07
N CYS A 97 5.32 15.78 10.65
CA CYS A 97 4.34 16.67 10.03
C CYS A 97 4.38 18.13 10.53
N GLU A 98 5.29 18.48 11.46
CA GLU A 98 5.39 19.82 12.09
C GLU A 98 4.04 20.33 12.68
N LEU A 99 3.31 19.44 13.36
CA LEU A 99 2.06 19.79 14.06
C LEU A 99 2.30 20.45 15.43
#